data_AF-A0A2M9IEF8-F1
#
_entry.id   AF-A0A2M9IEF8-F1
#
_cell.length_a   1.000
_cell.length_b   1.000
_cell.length_c   1.000
_cell.angle_alpha   90.00
_cell.angle_beta   90.00
_cell.angle_gamma   90.00
#
_symmetry.space_group_name_H-M   'P 1'
#
loop_
_entity.id
_entity.type
_entity.pdbx_description
1 polymer ?
#
loop_
_entity_poly.entity_id
_entity_poly.type
_entity_poly.pdbx_seq_one_letter_code
_entity_poly.pdbx_strand_id
1 'polypeptide(L)'
;MSDIEGRGFGHRGTATAVVNESYSFACMRCGHGWEQSYEIEHYTDGDGHECVRYVADGRLVPSPLSRPNCQNCDGHVVRIMRAGRVSSAQSHLHRHEDHRHEPPPGEEAADRAQEVHGDHHWHLSDLLHPFHRKAG
;
A
#
# COMPACT_ATOMS: atom_id res chain seq x y z
N MET A 1 -28.69 28.65 23.78
CA MET A 1 -27.35 28.08 24.02
C MET A 1 -26.63 28.18 22.69
N SER A 2 -25.68 29.10 22.60
CA SER A 2 -25.13 29.60 21.33
C SER A 2 -24.16 28.62 20.67
N ASP A 3 -24.26 28.59 19.34
CA ASP A 3 -23.32 28.04 18.38
C ASP A 3 -21.86 28.40 18.65
N ILE A 4 -21.00 27.37 18.61
CA ILE A 4 -19.59 27.52 18.25
C ILE A 4 -19.34 26.47 17.17
N GLU A 5 -19.71 26.83 15.93
CA GLU A 5 -19.27 26.13 14.74
C GLU A 5 -17.74 26.10 14.71
N GLY A 6 -17.22 24.95 14.29
CA GLY A 6 -15.82 24.57 14.32
C GLY A 6 -14.89 25.69 13.87
N ARG A 7 -14.06 26.13 14.82
CA ARG A 7 -12.89 26.98 14.61
C ARG A 7 -12.07 26.41 13.46
N GLY A 8 -12.20 27.03 12.28
CA GLY A 8 -11.45 26.69 11.08
C GLY A 8 -9.95 26.63 11.37
N PHE A 9 -9.32 25.58 10.83
CA PHE A 9 -7.89 25.36 10.83
C PHE A 9 -7.15 26.68 10.56
N GLY A 10 -6.32 27.07 11.53
CA GLY A 10 -5.55 28.31 11.49
C GLY A 10 -4.76 28.44 10.19
N HIS A 11 -4.68 29.67 9.70
CA HIS A 11 -4.01 30.07 8.47
C HIS A 11 -2.74 29.26 8.15
N ARG A 12 -2.82 28.39 7.14
CA ARG A 12 -1.68 27.90 6.33
C ARG A 12 -1.16 29.03 5.43
N GLY A 13 -0.80 30.18 6.01
CA GLY A 13 -0.49 31.41 5.27
C GLY A 13 0.81 31.40 4.46
N THR A 14 1.59 30.31 4.52
CA THR A 14 2.90 30.20 3.85
C THR A 14 2.95 29.07 2.82
N ALA A 15 1.90 28.25 2.68
CA ALA A 15 1.88 27.17 1.71
C ALA A 15 1.76 27.76 0.29
N THR A 16 2.77 27.56 -0.53
CA THR A 16 2.79 27.98 -1.93
C THR A 16 2.02 26.99 -2.81
N ALA A 17 1.96 25.71 -2.42
CA ALA A 17 1.13 24.69 -3.05
C ALA A 17 0.80 23.55 -2.07
N VAL A 18 -0.33 22.86 -2.29
CA VAL A 18 -0.71 21.66 -1.56
C VAL A 18 -1.06 20.55 -2.56
N VAL A 19 -0.43 19.39 -2.41
CA VAL A 19 -0.65 18.21 -3.26
C VAL A 19 -1.19 17.08 -2.38
N ASN A 20 -2.23 16.38 -2.82
CA ASN A 20 -2.67 15.14 -2.17
C ASN A 20 -1.96 13.95 -2.83
N GLU A 21 -1.26 13.15 -2.03
CA GLU A 21 -0.54 11.98 -2.50
C GLU A 21 -0.79 10.80 -1.57
N SER A 22 -0.92 9.61 -2.14
CA SER A 22 -1.21 8.40 -1.38
C SER A 22 -0.12 7.37 -1.60
N TYR A 23 0.33 6.76 -0.51
CA TYR A 23 1.40 5.77 -0.54
C TYR A 23 0.94 4.46 0.07
N SER A 24 1.45 3.36 -0.49
CA SER A 24 1.34 2.03 0.13
C SER A 24 2.66 1.66 0.79
N PHE A 25 2.57 1.07 1.97
CA PHE A 25 3.72 0.65 2.77
C PHE A 25 3.66 -0.86 3.01
N ALA A 26 4.83 -1.49 3.10
CA ALA A 26 4.96 -2.89 3.50
C ALA A 26 6.15 -3.07 4.43
N CYS A 27 5.90 -3.58 5.64
CA CYS A 27 6.96 -3.92 6.58
C CYS A 27 7.66 -5.21 6.14
N MET A 28 8.97 -5.14 5.92
CA MET A 28 9.76 -6.33 5.55
C MET A 28 10.14 -7.19 6.77
N ARG A 29 9.77 -6.76 7.99
CA ARG A 29 9.97 -7.53 9.23
C ARG A 29 8.77 -8.40 9.59
N CYS A 30 7.55 -7.84 9.61
CA CYS A 30 6.34 -8.55 10.02
C CYS A 30 5.31 -8.76 8.90
N GLY A 31 5.57 -8.26 7.69
CA GLY A 31 4.67 -8.41 6.54
C GLY A 31 3.45 -7.47 6.54
N HIS A 32 3.24 -6.69 7.60
CA HIS A 32 2.10 -5.78 7.67
C HIS A 32 2.18 -4.72 6.57
N GLY A 33 1.08 -4.58 5.81
CA GLY A 33 0.91 -3.56 4.78
C GLY A 33 -0.23 -2.61 5.12
N TRP A 34 -0.04 -1.33 4.83
CA TRP A 34 -1.05 -0.29 5.00
C TRP A 34 -0.95 0.76 3.90
N GLU A 35 -2.01 1.53 3.69
CA GLU A 35 -2.00 2.69 2.79
C GLU A 35 -2.36 3.94 3.59
N GLN A 36 -1.77 5.07 3.22
CA GLN A 36 -2.04 6.35 3.87
C GLN A 36 -2.01 7.47 2.83
N SER A 37 -3.02 8.35 2.92
CA SER A 37 -3.07 9.60 2.15
C SER A 37 -2.45 10.74 2.96
N TYR A 38 -1.70 11.58 2.26
CA TYR A 38 -1.02 12.74 2.81
C TYR A 38 -1.37 13.99 2.00
N GLU A 39 -1.51 15.10 2.69
CA GLU A 39 -1.38 16.43 2.09
C GLU A 39 0.08 16.85 2.22
N ILE A 40 0.70 17.11 1.07
CA ILE A 40 2.08 17.55 0.95
C ILE A 40 2.04 19.05 0.67
N GLU A 41 2.41 19.84 1.66
CA GLU A 41 2.47 21.30 1.56
C GLU A 41 3.88 21.73 1.17
N HIS A 42 3.98 22.46 0.06
CA HIS A 42 5.18 23.16 -0.34
C HIS A 42 5.12 24.57 0.22
N TYR A 43 6.22 25.05 0.79
CA TYR A 43 6.33 26.40 1.29
C TYR A 43 7.75 26.92 1.12
N THR A 44 7.89 28.24 1.13
CA THR A 44 9.19 28.89 1.19
C THR A 44 9.43 29.33 2.63
N ASP A 45 10.60 29.02 3.18
CA ASP A 45 10.98 29.46 4.52
C ASP A 45 11.43 30.94 4.54
N GLY A 46 11.81 31.44 5.72
CA GLY A 46 12.25 32.83 5.88
C GLY A 46 13.57 33.17 5.17
N ASP A 47 14.36 32.15 4.82
CA ASP A 47 15.66 32.28 4.14
C ASP A 47 15.52 32.09 2.62
N GLY A 48 14.32 31.80 2.13
CA GLY A 48 14.03 31.61 0.71
C GLY A 48 14.19 30.16 0.22
N HIS A 49 14.39 29.19 1.11
CA HIS A 49 14.50 27.78 0.72
C HIS A 49 13.12 27.12 0.57
N GLU A 50 12.99 26.28 -0.45
CA GLU A 50 11.82 25.44 -0.63
C GLU A 50 11.83 24.30 0.38
N CYS A 51 10.75 24.23 1.17
CA CYS A 51 10.54 23.23 2.19
C CYS A 51 9.24 22.49 1.94
N VAL A 52 9.19 21.24 2.42
CA VAL A 52 8.03 20.36 2.29
C VAL A 52 7.56 19.93 3.66
N ARG A 53 6.23 19.89 3.85
CA ARG A 53 5.57 19.46 5.08
C ARG A 53 4.51 18.43 4.75
N TYR A 54 4.46 17.38 5.55
CA TYR A 54 3.52 16.28 5.40
C TYR A 54 2.43 16.38 6.44
N VAL A 55 1.19 16.24 6.01
CA VAL A 55 0.00 16.21 6.87
C VAL A 55 -0.79 14.94 6.59
N ALA A 56 -1.10 14.20 7.64
CA ALA A 56 -1.97 13.03 7.60
C ALA A 56 -3.11 13.25 8.60
N ASP A 57 -4.35 12.99 8.19
CA ASP A 57 -5.54 13.16 9.03
C ASP A 57 -5.63 14.55 9.70
N GLY A 58 -5.23 15.59 8.95
CA GLY A 58 -5.17 16.98 9.44
C GLY A 58 -4.06 17.26 10.46
N ARG A 59 -3.15 16.32 10.73
CA ARG A 59 -2.03 16.46 11.68
C ARG A 59 -0.70 16.48 10.96
N LEU A 60 0.21 17.31 11.47
CA LEU A 60 1.60 17.35 10.98
C LEU A 60 2.33 16.07 11.37
N VAL A 61 2.98 15.45 10.39
CA VAL A 61 3.71 14.21 10.57
C VAL A 61 5.14 14.33 10.03
N PRO A 62 6.09 13.53 10.55
CA PRO A 62 7.41 13.41 9.93
C PRO A 62 7.30 12.96 8.47
N SER A 63 8.33 13.22 7.67
CA SER A 63 8.40 12.73 6.29
C SER A 63 8.24 11.20 6.25
N PRO A 64 7.16 10.68 5.64
CA PRO A 64 6.94 9.24 5.53
C PRO A 64 7.98 8.58 4.62
N LEU A 65 8.70 9.38 3.81
CA LEU A 65 9.73 8.92 2.90
C LEU A 65 11.10 8.78 3.56
N SER A 66 11.35 9.50 4.66
CA SER A 66 12.67 9.53 5.29
C SER A 66 12.82 8.51 6.42
N ARG A 67 11.77 8.30 7.21
CA ARG A 67 11.79 7.38 8.38
C ARG A 67 10.45 6.68 8.58
N PRO A 68 10.02 5.79 7.66
CA PRO A 68 8.80 5.02 7.87
C PRO A 68 8.98 4.02 9.03
N ASN A 69 8.02 4.01 9.95
CA ASN A 69 7.92 3.04 11.03
C ASN A 69 6.70 2.16 10.81
N CYS A 70 6.86 0.85 10.95
CA CYS A 70 5.74 -0.08 10.89
C CYS A 70 4.79 0.14 12.09
N GLN A 71 3.52 0.45 11.81
CA GLN A 71 2.49 0.70 12.83
C GLN A 71 2.13 -0.54 13.68
N ASN A 72 2.58 -1.73 13.28
CA ASN A 72 2.31 -2.99 13.97
C ASN A 72 3.49 -3.51 14.82
N CYS A 73 4.74 -3.26 14.42
CA CYS A 73 5.91 -3.84 15.10
C CYS A 73 7.08 -2.88 15.32
N ASP A 74 6.87 -1.59 15.02
CA ASP A 74 7.83 -0.50 15.08
C ASP A 74 9.12 -0.69 14.25
N GLY A 75 9.19 -1.73 13.42
CA GLY A 75 10.33 -1.96 12.54
C GLY A 75 10.51 -0.84 11.50
N HIS A 76 11.76 -0.48 11.23
CA HIS A 76 12.14 0.59 10.30
C HIS A 76 12.40 0.13 8.86
N VAL A 77 12.47 -1.19 8.63
CA VAL A 77 12.69 -1.76 7.30
C VAL A 77 11.35 -1.86 6.59
N VAL A 78 10.93 -0.74 6.00
CA VAL A 78 9.63 -0.58 5.34
C VAL A 78 9.84 -0.24 3.87
N ARG A 79 9.16 -0.95 2.97
CA ARG A 79 9.11 -0.63 1.55
C ARG A 79 7.95 0.31 1.27
N ILE A 80 8.22 1.39 0.55
CA ILE A 80 7.22 2.38 0.10
C ILE A 80 6.93 2.13 -1.39
N MET A 81 5.66 2.17 -1.75
CA MET A 81 5.15 1.89 -3.09
C MET A 81 4.06 2.90 -3.46
N ARG A 82 3.64 2.92 -4.73
CA ARG A 82 2.45 3.67 -5.17
C ARG A 82 1.20 3.22 -4.42
N ALA A 83 0.19 4.08 -4.32
CA ALA A 83 -1.14 3.76 -3.80
C ALA A 83 -1.74 2.49 -4.44
N GLY A 84 -2.67 1.86 -3.73
CA GLY A 84 -3.46 0.72 -4.20
C GLY A 84 -2.74 -0.63 -4.17
N ARG A 85 -1.47 -0.70 -3.76
CA ARG A 85 -0.70 -1.96 -3.76
C ARG A 85 -1.11 -2.90 -2.62
N VAL A 86 -1.43 -2.36 -1.45
CA VAL A 86 -1.88 -3.16 -0.31
C VAL A 86 -3.33 -3.58 -0.53
N SER A 87 -4.18 -2.66 -0.99
CA SER A 87 -5.58 -2.97 -1.33
C SER A 87 -5.69 -4.07 -2.39
N SER A 88 -4.87 -3.99 -3.45
CA SER A 88 -4.82 -5.03 -4.49
C SER A 88 -4.38 -6.39 -3.91
N ALA A 89 -3.37 -6.41 -3.05
CA ALA A 89 -2.88 -7.65 -2.44
C ALA A 89 -3.93 -8.29 -1.53
N GLN A 90 -4.61 -7.50 -0.69
CA GLN A 90 -5.69 -7.98 0.18
C GLN A 90 -6.85 -8.55 -0.64
N SER A 91 -7.24 -7.86 -1.72
CA SER A 91 -8.31 -8.31 -2.62
C SER A 91 -8.00 -9.68 -3.25
N HIS A 92 -6.75 -9.92 -3.63
CA HIS A 92 -6.32 -11.22 -4.18
C HIS A 92 -6.36 -12.34 -3.13
N LEU A 93 -5.98 -12.05 -1.88
CA LEU A 93 -6.03 -13.02 -0.78
C LEU A 93 -7.47 -13.41 -0.46
N HIS A 94 -8.36 -12.43 -0.28
CA HIS A 94 -9.78 -12.70 0.00
C HIS A 94 -10.42 -13.54 -1.12
N ARG A 95 -10.19 -13.20 -2.39
CA ARG A 95 -10.70 -13.99 -3.53
C ARG A 95 -10.22 -15.43 -3.49
N HIS A 96 -8.96 -15.65 -3.13
CA HIS A 96 -8.40 -17.01 -3.05
C HIS A 96 -9.00 -17.81 -1.88
N GLU A 97 -9.35 -17.15 -0.78
CA GLU A 97 -10.07 -17.79 0.33
C GLU A 97 -11.51 -18.16 -0.05
N ASP A 98 -12.22 -17.26 -0.74
CA ASP A 98 -13.58 -17.51 -1.22
C ASP A 98 -13.63 -18.71 -2.18
N HIS A 99 -12.72 -18.79 -3.16
CA HIS A 99 -12.62 -19.94 -4.07
C HIS A 99 -12.20 -21.25 -3.38
N ARG A 100 -11.52 -21.18 -2.24
CA ARG A 100 -11.17 -22.38 -1.45
C ARG A 100 -12.35 -22.89 -0.62
N HIS A 101 -13.33 -22.04 -0.33
CA HIS A 101 -14.51 -22.38 0.46
C HIS A 101 -15.71 -22.87 -0.36
N GLU A 102 -15.63 -22.84 -1.69
CA GLU A 102 -16.61 -23.49 -2.55
C GLU A 102 -16.36 -25.02 -2.50
N PRO A 103 -17.29 -25.82 -1.92
CA PRO A 103 -17.13 -27.25 -1.92
C PRO A 103 -17.17 -27.74 -3.38
N PRO A 104 -16.36 -28.75 -3.76
CA PRO A 104 -16.38 -29.26 -5.12
C PRO A 104 -17.83 -29.65 -5.48
N PRO A 105 -18.29 -29.36 -6.72
CA PRO A 105 -19.56 -29.89 -7.20
C PRO A 105 -19.54 -31.40 -7.00
N GLY A 106 -20.59 -31.91 -6.36
CA GLY A 106 -20.73 -33.31 -6.01
C GLY A 106 -20.40 -34.24 -7.18
N GLU A 107 -19.86 -35.39 -6.80
CA GLU A 107 -19.29 -36.46 -7.61
C GLU A 107 -20.31 -37.12 -8.56
N GLU A 108 -20.92 -36.39 -9.49
CA GLU A 108 -21.80 -36.98 -10.52
C GLU A 108 -21.64 -36.25 -11.87
N ALA A 109 -20.45 -36.36 -12.46
CA ALA A 109 -20.25 -36.25 -13.91
C ALA A 109 -18.86 -36.78 -14.28
N ALA A 110 -18.60 -38.05 -13.94
CA ALA A 110 -17.59 -38.79 -14.67
C ALA A 110 -18.08 -38.93 -16.12
N ASP A 111 -17.21 -38.58 -17.07
CA ASP A 111 -17.31 -38.87 -18.50
C ASP A 111 -18.02 -37.82 -19.39
N ARG A 112 -17.36 -36.67 -19.59
CA ARG A 112 -17.14 -36.02 -20.90
C ARG A 112 -16.65 -34.57 -20.73
N ALA A 113 -15.33 -34.39 -20.66
CA ALA A 113 -14.63 -33.19 -21.13
C ALA A 113 -13.13 -33.38 -20.87
N GLN A 114 -12.53 -34.31 -21.62
CA GLN A 114 -11.09 -34.24 -21.86
C GLN A 114 -10.87 -33.10 -22.87
N GLU A 115 -9.88 -32.25 -22.60
CA GLU A 115 -9.35 -31.19 -23.47
C GLU A 115 -10.15 -29.89 -23.47
N VAL A 116 -9.89 -29.01 -22.49
CA VAL A 116 -9.19 -27.72 -22.66
C VAL A 116 -9.18 -27.09 -21.28
N HIS A 117 -8.12 -27.26 -20.52
CA HIS A 117 -7.66 -26.25 -19.58
C HIS A 117 -6.14 -26.46 -19.49
N GLY A 118 -5.42 -25.54 -20.12
CA GLY A 118 -4.00 -25.39 -19.87
C GLY A 118 -3.86 -24.96 -18.42
N ASP A 119 -3.72 -25.93 -17.53
CA ASP A 119 -3.35 -25.69 -16.15
C ASP A 119 -1.95 -25.10 -16.16
N HIS A 120 -1.89 -23.77 -16.18
CA HIS A 120 -0.69 -23.02 -15.88
C HIS A 120 -0.44 -23.15 -14.38
N HIS A 121 0.00 -24.34 -13.96
CA HIS A 121 0.50 -24.62 -12.63
C HIS A 121 1.69 -23.70 -12.39
N TRP A 122 1.44 -22.61 -11.69
CA TRP A 122 2.48 -21.72 -11.17
C TRP A 122 3.29 -22.53 -10.15
N HIS A 123 4.41 -23.10 -10.57
CA HIS A 123 5.27 -23.79 -9.63
C HIS A 123 6.05 -22.74 -8.85
N LEU A 124 6.04 -22.82 -7.52
CA LEU A 124 6.72 -21.84 -6.65
C LEU A 124 8.23 -21.75 -6.95
N SER A 125 8.81 -22.82 -7.50
CA SER A 125 10.19 -22.83 -7.96
C SER A 125 10.45 -21.92 -9.16
N ASP A 126 9.46 -21.61 -10.01
CA ASP A 126 9.65 -20.75 -11.18
C ASP A 126 9.89 -19.28 -10.81
N LEU A 127 9.49 -18.87 -9.61
CA LEU A 127 9.71 -17.51 -9.07
C LEU A 127 11.10 -17.33 -8.42
N LEU A 128 11.86 -18.42 -8.21
CA LEU A 128 13.13 -18.40 -7.49
C LEU A 128 14.38 -18.41 -8.40
N HIS A 129 14.21 -18.39 -9.73
CA HIS A 129 15.32 -18.43 -10.68
C HIS A 129 15.83 -17.09 -11.28
N PRO A 130 15.68 -15.87 -10.71
CA PRO A 130 16.23 -14.67 -11.35
C PRO A 130 17.77 -14.61 -11.46
N PHE A 131 18.52 -15.54 -10.86
CA PHE A 131 19.99 -15.46 -10.77
C PHE A 131 20.71 -16.74 -11.21
N HIS A 132 20.52 -17.17 -12.46
CA HIS A 132 21.52 -17.99 -13.15
C HIS A 132 22.14 -17.18 -14.30
N ARG A 133 23.09 -16.30 -13.96
CA ARG A 133 24.04 -15.77 -14.95
C ARG A 133 25.03 -16.88 -15.28
N LYS A 134 25.01 -17.32 -16.54
CA LYS A 134 25.94 -18.28 -17.13
C LYS A 134 27.37 -17.74 -17.01
N ALA A 135 28.22 -18.46 -16.29
CA ALA A 135 29.67 -18.34 -16.39
C ALA A 135 30.18 -19.63 -17.07
N GLY A 136 31.01 -19.45 -18.10
CA GLY A 136 31.59 -20.54 -18.91
C GLY A 136 31.28 -20.37 -20.38
#